data_AF-A0AAD4HK75-F1
#
_entry.id   AF-A0AAD4HK75-F1
#
_cell.length_a   1.000
_cell.length_b   1.000
_cell.length_c   1.000
_cell.angle_alpha   90.00
_cell.angle_beta   90.00
_cell.angle_gamma   90.00
#
_symmetry.space_group_name_H-M   'P 1'
#
loop_
_entity.id
_entity.type
_entity.pdbx_description
1 polymer ?
#
loop_
_entity_poly.entity_id
_entity_poly.type
_entity_poly.pdbx_seq_one_letter_code
_entity_poly.pdbx_strand_id
1 'polypeptide(L)'
;MQAINNHSEDDDFYPNNQMDYQHDVDMGRTDSNGDPPSSGTASPAPQHNIDNIKVEYHPNSGRPTKVYHFEDYGHGPGAPPVVPEADPTPWQPFRTCIDFEVAELAHDAGLSHEQLDGLIHLIHRSRIELFTLKNCKDVRDTWDTASFKMTPFTKEEVIVPFRGVDQTFLLFHHSLWDWVTNLLQDPQVGPNFVFNAPRLSKFNGKKFVQFIHEPWTTNAIWEYQVKEDKKHSGKPAFVNFKNVVWHASFMKILDCLVPLSRFGSSVKCWDDLIRVFYPIVLILSADYEEQAVMALIHGLMGKFPCPICLVPCDELSNTLKAREQILSSQSLHDVDADVQIDSFFQSIPHWRNLNHFDQVIPVSFSDGTKYEDISKLIVVAAHNVFDHDTDPEAYLLLCCIRNYVEFNMYASLEVHTEDTIKNGREALSKLTELMDKYIEDTAEISKKSWNFLKKHLSAHLFDDIEAKGVSKLQHQAE
;
A
#
# COMPACT_ATOMS: atom_id res chain seq x y z
N MET A 1 -14.77 41.41 35.04
CA MET A 1 -14.57 42.62 35.87
C MET A 1 -13.19 42.55 36.49
N GLN A 2 -12.46 43.65 36.38
CA GLN A 2 -11.09 43.97 36.82
C GLN A 2 -9.89 43.36 36.07
N ALA A 3 -8.98 44.27 35.75
CA ALA A 3 -7.90 44.23 34.77
C ALA A 3 -6.54 44.34 35.45
N ILE A 4 -5.48 43.82 34.81
CA ILE A 4 -4.11 44.32 34.98
C ILE A 4 -3.44 44.37 33.60
N ASN A 5 -2.72 45.47 33.39
CA ASN A 5 -2.25 46.09 32.15
C ASN A 5 -1.13 45.37 31.38
N ASN A 6 -1.08 45.74 30.10
CA ASN A 6 0.03 45.67 29.15
C ASN A 6 1.38 46.17 29.70
N HIS A 7 2.46 45.51 29.29
CA HIS A 7 3.69 46.19 28.88
C HIS A 7 4.25 45.54 27.60
N SER A 8 4.44 46.41 26.61
CA SER A 8 5.16 46.25 25.36
C SER A 8 6.62 46.66 25.54
N GLU A 9 7.54 45.98 24.85
CA GLU A 9 8.84 46.40 24.28
C GLU A 9 9.58 45.10 23.90
N ASP A 10 9.63 44.77 22.61
CA ASP A 10 10.76 44.99 21.68
C ASP A 10 11.92 44.01 21.92
N ASP A 11 12.22 43.18 20.92
CA ASP A 11 13.56 43.17 20.31
C ASP A 11 13.65 42.27 19.07
N ASP A 12 14.04 42.93 17.98
CA ASP A 12 14.40 42.44 16.67
C ASP A 12 15.59 41.46 16.69
N PHE A 13 15.54 40.43 15.84
CA PHE A 13 16.78 39.77 15.39
C PHE A 13 16.66 39.27 13.94
N TYR A 14 16.79 40.20 12.99
CA TYR A 14 17.28 39.91 11.64
C TYR A 14 18.51 40.79 11.38
N PRO A 15 19.71 40.24 11.15
CA PRO A 15 20.76 41.00 10.50
C PRO A 15 20.62 40.83 8.98
N ASN A 16 20.19 41.92 8.34
CA ASN A 16 20.64 42.29 7.00
C ASN A 16 22.15 42.56 7.05
N ASN A 17 22.93 41.96 6.15
CA ASN A 17 24.19 42.51 5.64
C ASN A 17 24.45 41.86 4.27
N GLN A 18 24.12 42.55 3.17
CA GLN A 18 25.01 43.42 2.40
C GLN A 18 26.28 42.70 1.93
N MET A 19 26.28 42.42 0.62
CA MET A 19 27.44 41.96 -0.15
C MET A 19 28.58 42.96 -0.02
N ASP A 20 29.77 42.48 0.30
CA ASP A 20 31.02 43.19 0.04
C ASP A 20 31.95 42.26 -0.75
N TYR A 21 32.25 42.69 -1.98
CA TYR A 21 33.24 42.06 -2.86
C TYR A 21 34.59 42.73 -2.56
N GLN A 22 35.50 42.01 -1.91
CA GLN A 22 36.90 42.40 -1.87
C GLN A 22 37.83 41.26 -2.31
N HIS A 23 38.55 41.59 -3.39
CA HIS A 23 39.76 40.95 -3.86
C HIS A 23 40.83 40.90 -2.78
N ASP A 24 41.55 39.79 -2.68
CA ASP A 24 43.01 39.73 -2.46
C ASP A 24 43.50 38.33 -2.86
N VAL A 25 44.14 38.19 -4.03
CA VAL A 25 45.59 38.22 -4.29
C VAL A 25 46.31 36.93 -3.85
N ASP A 26 46.62 36.17 -4.90
CA ASP A 26 47.67 35.17 -5.11
C ASP A 26 48.86 35.17 -4.14
N MET A 27 49.19 33.98 -3.63
CA MET A 27 50.55 33.58 -3.28
C MET A 27 50.70 32.08 -3.57
N GLY A 28 51.20 31.80 -4.76
CA GLY A 28 51.57 30.46 -5.20
C GLY A 28 52.59 29.76 -4.30
N ARG A 29 52.48 28.43 -4.25
CA ARG A 29 53.60 27.55 -3.96
C ARG A 29 53.47 26.30 -4.81
N THR A 30 54.23 26.32 -5.90
CA THR A 30 54.58 25.18 -6.74
C THR A 30 55.48 24.24 -5.94
N ASP A 31 55.15 22.95 -5.90
CA ASP A 31 56.16 21.91 -5.83
C ASP A 31 55.75 20.79 -6.79
N SER A 32 56.69 20.46 -7.67
CA SER A 32 56.58 19.51 -8.76
C SER A 32 57.61 18.41 -8.56
N ASN A 33 57.25 17.21 -9.02
CA ASN A 33 58.07 16.02 -9.34
C ASN A 33 57.85 14.78 -8.48
N GLY A 34 57.43 13.69 -9.13
CA GLY A 34 57.40 12.34 -8.60
C GLY A 34 56.59 11.36 -9.47
N ASP A 35 57.15 10.99 -10.63
CA ASP A 35 56.99 9.79 -11.49
C ASP A 35 55.65 9.04 -11.70
N PRO A 36 55.39 8.52 -12.92
CA PRO A 36 54.11 7.91 -13.29
C PRO A 36 54.02 6.43 -12.88
N PRO A 37 52.89 5.94 -12.35
CA PRO A 37 52.70 4.51 -12.19
C PRO A 37 52.16 3.87 -13.47
N SER A 38 52.78 2.73 -13.76
CA SER A 38 52.62 1.81 -14.87
C SER A 38 51.19 1.50 -15.30
N SER A 39 51.04 1.25 -16.60
CA SER A 39 49.93 0.54 -17.23
C SER A 39 49.64 -0.80 -16.53
N GLY A 40 48.71 -0.78 -15.58
CA GLY A 40 48.09 -1.98 -15.02
C GLY A 40 47.09 -2.55 -16.01
N THR A 41 47.33 -3.79 -16.44
CA THR A 41 46.36 -4.67 -17.10
C THR A 41 45.01 -4.60 -16.39
N ALA A 42 43.95 -4.31 -17.16
CA ALA A 42 42.58 -4.34 -16.68
C ALA A 42 42.27 -5.71 -16.06
N SER A 43 41.99 -5.74 -14.75
CA SER A 43 41.39 -6.92 -14.11
C SER A 43 40.12 -7.31 -14.88
N PRO A 44 39.88 -8.60 -15.14
CA PRO A 44 38.63 -9.02 -15.76
C PRO A 44 37.46 -8.56 -14.89
N ALA A 45 36.42 -8.02 -15.53
CA ALA A 45 35.21 -7.56 -14.85
C ALA A 45 34.68 -8.65 -13.92
N PRO A 46 34.20 -8.31 -12.71
CA PRO A 46 33.69 -9.30 -11.76
C PRO A 46 32.61 -10.15 -12.45
N GLN A 47 32.86 -11.45 -12.53
CA GLN A 47 31.98 -12.39 -13.20
C GLN A 47 30.78 -12.61 -12.28
N HIS A 48 29.66 -11.94 -12.59
CA HIS A 48 28.42 -12.10 -11.83
C HIS A 48 27.77 -13.44 -12.16
N ASN A 49 27.33 -14.16 -11.13
CA ASN A 49 26.53 -15.37 -11.31
C ASN A 49 25.09 -14.98 -11.65
N ILE A 50 24.41 -15.86 -12.40
CA ILE A 50 22.96 -15.77 -12.62
C ILE A 50 22.27 -15.65 -11.26
N ASP A 51 21.20 -14.85 -11.22
CA ASP A 51 20.38 -14.56 -10.06
C ASP A 51 21.01 -13.71 -8.96
N ASN A 52 22.26 -13.29 -9.09
CA ASN A 52 22.86 -12.33 -8.15
C ASN A 52 21.98 -11.09 -7.99
N ILE A 53 21.80 -10.65 -6.74
CA ILE A 53 21.00 -9.48 -6.39
C ILE A 53 21.91 -8.29 -6.11
N LYS A 54 21.75 -7.22 -6.90
CA LYS A 54 22.39 -5.93 -6.67
C LYS A 54 21.44 -5.05 -5.85
N VAL A 55 21.95 -4.53 -4.74
CA VAL A 55 21.29 -3.53 -3.90
C VAL A 55 22.04 -2.23 -4.06
N GLU A 56 21.40 -1.27 -4.70
CA GLU A 56 21.87 0.10 -4.80
C GLU A 56 21.20 0.94 -3.72
N TYR A 57 21.96 1.32 -2.69
CA TYR A 57 21.44 2.13 -1.61
C TYR A 57 21.40 3.60 -2.00
N HIS A 58 20.37 4.33 -1.53
CA HIS A 58 20.30 5.77 -1.74
C HIS A 58 21.55 6.48 -1.20
N PRO A 59 22.08 7.52 -1.88
CA PRO A 59 23.27 8.25 -1.43
C PRO A 59 23.21 8.73 0.02
N ASN A 60 22.01 9.09 0.52
CA ASN A 60 21.80 9.54 1.90
C ASN A 60 22.12 8.46 2.95
N SER A 61 22.10 7.18 2.56
CA SER A 61 22.45 6.08 3.46
C SER A 61 23.95 6.01 3.77
N GLY A 62 24.80 6.62 2.92
CA GLY A 62 26.25 6.46 2.98
C GLY A 62 26.75 5.03 2.70
N ARG A 63 25.88 4.11 2.29
CA ARG A 63 26.23 2.71 2.03
C ARG A 63 26.67 2.52 0.58
N PRO A 64 27.77 1.78 0.33
CA PRO A 64 28.14 1.42 -1.03
C PRO A 64 27.14 0.41 -1.61
N THR A 65 26.97 0.43 -2.93
CA THR A 65 26.26 -0.63 -3.66
C THR A 65 26.84 -2.00 -3.31
N LYS A 66 25.98 -2.98 -3.05
CA LYS A 66 26.39 -4.37 -2.75
C LYS A 66 25.75 -5.33 -3.75
N VAL A 67 26.46 -6.41 -4.07
CA VAL A 67 25.95 -7.53 -4.86
C VAL A 67 26.01 -8.77 -3.98
N TYR A 68 24.89 -9.46 -3.87
CA TYR A 68 24.70 -10.67 -3.10
C TYR A 68 24.49 -11.84 -4.07
N HIS A 69 24.90 -13.04 -3.69
CA HIS A 69 24.32 -14.23 -4.32
C HIS A 69 22.85 -14.33 -3.92
N PHE A 70 22.02 -14.94 -4.77
CA PHE A 70 20.58 -15.05 -4.52
C PHE A 70 20.28 -15.68 -3.16
N GLU A 71 21.02 -16.74 -2.79
CA GLU A 71 20.87 -17.46 -1.51
C GLU A 71 21.26 -16.61 -0.29
N ASP A 72 22.10 -15.60 -0.47
CA ASP A 72 22.54 -14.71 0.61
C ASP A 72 21.65 -13.46 0.74
N TYR A 73 20.80 -13.20 -0.26
CA TYR A 73 19.94 -12.03 -0.30
C TYR A 73 18.80 -12.16 0.70
N GLY A 74 18.61 -11.16 1.56
CA GLY A 74 17.70 -11.21 2.72
C GLY A 74 18.38 -11.60 4.03
N HIS A 75 19.59 -12.19 3.98
CA HIS A 75 20.36 -12.57 5.17
C HIS A 75 21.37 -11.51 5.63
N GLY A 76 21.42 -10.36 4.95
CA GLY A 76 22.31 -9.24 5.27
C GLY A 76 23.78 -9.53 4.93
N PRO A 77 24.61 -8.48 4.75
CA PRO A 77 26.03 -8.65 4.43
C PRO A 77 26.81 -9.08 5.68
N GLY A 78 27.09 -10.38 5.80
CA GLY A 78 28.28 -10.96 6.45
C GLY A 78 28.47 -10.76 7.96
N ALA A 79 27.65 -9.96 8.62
CA ALA A 79 27.35 -10.18 10.02
C ALA A 79 26.13 -11.12 10.03
N PRO A 80 26.15 -12.26 10.78
CA PRO A 80 24.89 -12.90 11.09
C PRO A 80 23.95 -11.79 11.57
N PRO A 81 22.64 -11.80 11.21
CA PRO A 81 21.69 -10.98 11.93
C PRO A 81 22.05 -11.15 13.39
N VAL A 82 22.24 -10.04 14.11
CA VAL A 82 22.19 -10.14 15.57
C VAL A 82 20.75 -10.54 15.79
N VAL A 83 20.46 -11.84 15.64
CA VAL A 83 19.22 -12.46 16.04
C VAL A 83 19.25 -12.11 17.52
N PRO A 84 18.37 -11.21 17.97
CA PRO A 84 18.23 -11.02 19.40
C PRO A 84 18.09 -12.43 19.96
N GLU A 85 18.93 -12.81 20.94
CA GLU A 85 18.90 -14.16 21.50
C GLU A 85 17.44 -14.56 21.64
N ALA A 86 17.04 -15.64 20.96
CA ALA A 86 15.63 -16.00 20.87
C ALA A 86 15.06 -15.99 22.27
N ASP A 87 14.07 -15.12 22.53
CA ASP A 87 13.45 -15.03 23.84
C ASP A 87 13.02 -16.45 24.20
N PRO A 88 13.57 -17.07 25.25
CA PRO A 88 13.24 -18.45 25.59
C PRO A 88 11.78 -18.56 26.07
N THR A 89 11.11 -17.44 26.28
CA THR A 89 9.77 -17.32 26.84
C THR A 89 8.96 -16.20 26.14
N PRO A 90 8.77 -16.24 24.81
CA PRO A 90 8.10 -15.17 24.07
C PRO A 90 6.64 -14.98 24.52
N TRP A 91 6.04 -16.02 25.12
CA TRP A 91 4.71 -16.01 25.70
C TRP A 91 4.60 -15.20 27.00
N GLN A 92 5.68 -14.70 27.61
CA GLN A 92 5.55 -13.81 28.77
C GLN A 92 4.69 -12.59 28.41
N PRO A 93 3.79 -12.11 29.29
CA PRO A 93 3.66 -12.43 30.71
C PRO A 93 2.79 -13.67 31.03
N PHE A 94 2.33 -14.41 30.03
CA PHE A 94 1.66 -15.69 30.28
C PHE A 94 2.63 -16.66 30.95
N ARG A 95 2.12 -17.52 31.82
CA ARG A 95 2.97 -18.43 32.60
C ARG A 95 3.48 -19.58 31.74
N THR A 96 2.71 -19.98 30.74
CA THR A 96 3.05 -21.07 29.81
C THR A 96 2.67 -20.69 28.37
N CYS A 97 3.28 -21.38 27.39
CA CYS A 97 2.96 -21.18 25.97
C CYS A 97 1.49 -21.49 25.68
N ILE A 98 0.96 -22.56 26.27
CA ILE A 98 -0.45 -22.95 26.09
C ILE A 98 -1.43 -21.92 26.68
N ASP A 99 -1.05 -21.20 27.75
CA ASP A 99 -1.86 -20.09 28.27
C ASP A 99 -1.96 -18.96 27.22
N PHE A 100 -0.86 -18.65 26.53
CA PHE A 100 -0.83 -17.66 25.46
C PHE A 100 -1.65 -18.09 24.24
N GLU A 101 -1.42 -19.29 23.70
CA GLU A 101 -2.10 -19.79 22.49
C GLU A 101 -3.64 -19.88 22.68
N VAL A 102 -4.09 -20.30 23.86
CA VAL A 102 -5.53 -20.34 24.18
C VAL A 102 -6.11 -18.93 24.28
N ALA A 103 -5.37 -17.99 24.87
CA ALA A 103 -5.81 -16.60 24.96
C ALA A 103 -5.86 -15.92 23.58
N GLU A 104 -4.85 -16.14 22.74
CA GLU A 104 -4.80 -15.67 21.35
C GLU A 104 -6.00 -16.20 20.56
N LEU A 105 -6.23 -17.52 20.57
CA LEU A 105 -7.36 -18.13 19.88
C LEU A 105 -8.71 -17.58 20.38
N ALA A 106 -8.84 -17.34 21.69
CA ALA A 106 -10.04 -16.77 22.26
C ALA A 106 -10.28 -15.32 21.82
N HIS A 107 -9.20 -14.53 21.66
CA HIS A 107 -9.25 -13.18 21.13
C HIS A 107 -9.68 -13.19 19.66
N ASP A 108 -9.03 -14.01 18.84
CA ASP A 108 -9.30 -14.13 17.41
C ASP A 108 -10.72 -14.62 17.13
N ALA A 109 -11.23 -15.55 17.94
CA ALA A 109 -12.59 -16.05 17.86
C ALA A 109 -13.63 -15.09 18.47
N GLY A 110 -13.21 -13.97 19.07
CA GLY A 110 -14.10 -12.97 19.67
C GLY A 110 -14.96 -13.54 20.81
N LEU A 111 -14.41 -14.44 21.62
CA LEU A 111 -15.20 -15.14 22.65
C LEU A 111 -15.70 -14.18 23.73
N SER A 112 -16.96 -14.37 24.15
CA SER A 112 -17.52 -13.67 25.31
C SER A 112 -16.87 -14.13 26.62
N HIS A 113 -17.10 -13.40 27.71
CA HIS A 113 -16.58 -13.78 29.04
C HIS A 113 -17.04 -15.19 29.43
N GLU A 114 -18.33 -15.49 29.22
CA GLU A 114 -18.93 -16.79 29.57
C GLU A 114 -18.38 -17.92 28.70
N GLN A 115 -18.17 -17.67 27.41
CA GLN A 115 -17.58 -18.64 26.49
C GLN A 115 -16.12 -18.95 26.85
N LEU A 116 -15.34 -17.92 27.16
CA LEU A 116 -13.95 -18.07 27.58
C LEU A 116 -13.84 -18.82 28.92
N ASP A 117 -14.68 -18.51 29.91
CA ASP A 117 -14.74 -19.28 31.16
C ASP A 117 -15.13 -20.74 30.92
N GLY A 118 -16.08 -20.98 30.01
CA GLY A 118 -16.48 -22.32 29.58
C GLY A 118 -15.32 -23.10 28.94
N LEU A 119 -14.58 -22.48 28.03
CA LEU A 119 -13.40 -23.05 27.38
C LEU A 119 -12.30 -23.39 28.40
N ILE A 120 -11.96 -22.45 29.28
CA ILE A 120 -11.00 -22.63 30.37
C ILE A 120 -11.39 -23.83 31.23
N HIS A 121 -12.66 -23.94 31.60
CA HIS A 121 -13.16 -25.06 32.39
C HIS A 121 -13.07 -26.41 31.65
N LEU A 122 -13.30 -26.44 30.33
CA LEU A 122 -13.13 -27.65 29.52
C LEU A 122 -11.66 -28.10 29.45
N ILE A 123 -10.73 -27.16 29.31
CA ILE A 123 -9.29 -27.44 29.29
C ILE A 123 -8.82 -28.00 30.64
N HIS A 124 -9.24 -27.39 31.76
CA HIS A 124 -8.94 -27.92 33.10
C HIS A 124 -9.49 -29.34 33.31
N ARG A 125 -10.65 -29.66 32.71
CA ARG A 125 -11.23 -31.01 32.77
C ARG A 125 -10.48 -32.03 31.91
N SER A 126 -9.82 -31.61 30.84
CA SER A 126 -9.14 -32.52 29.91
C SER A 126 -7.73 -32.91 30.36
N ARG A 127 -7.06 -32.10 31.21
CA ARG A 127 -5.71 -32.35 31.80
C ARG A 127 -4.61 -32.65 30.75
N ILE A 128 -4.67 -32.01 29.59
CA ILE A 128 -3.81 -32.34 28.45
C ILE A 128 -2.40 -31.74 28.61
N GLU A 129 -2.27 -30.53 29.16
CA GLU A 129 -0.99 -29.82 29.36
C GLU A 129 -0.99 -28.95 30.64
N LEU A 130 0.15 -28.33 30.95
CA LEU A 130 0.33 -27.33 32.02
C LEU A 130 -0.38 -26.01 31.64
N PHE A 131 -1.70 -26.01 31.75
CA PHE A 131 -2.56 -24.83 31.60
C PHE A 131 -2.87 -24.22 32.97
N THR A 132 -2.67 -22.91 33.13
CA THR A 132 -2.71 -22.25 34.43
C THR A 132 -3.72 -21.10 34.55
N LEU A 133 -4.21 -20.57 33.43
CA LEU A 133 -5.26 -19.55 33.42
C LEU A 133 -6.53 -20.05 34.10
N LYS A 134 -7.07 -19.26 35.03
CA LYS A 134 -8.18 -19.71 35.89
C LYS A 134 -9.56 -19.32 35.39
N ASN A 135 -9.67 -18.18 34.72
CA ASN A 135 -10.91 -17.58 34.28
C ASN A 135 -10.61 -16.38 33.35
N CYS A 136 -11.65 -15.81 32.77
CA CYS A 136 -11.59 -14.63 31.91
C CYS A 136 -10.87 -13.44 32.58
N LYS A 137 -11.00 -13.27 33.91
CA LYS A 137 -10.28 -12.21 34.62
C LYS A 137 -8.75 -12.43 34.58
N ASP A 138 -8.29 -13.66 34.76
CA ASP A 138 -6.86 -14.01 34.71
C ASP A 138 -6.28 -13.73 33.31
N VAL A 139 -7.06 -14.02 32.25
CA VAL A 139 -6.69 -13.68 30.86
C VAL A 139 -6.57 -12.17 30.68
N ARG A 140 -7.55 -11.40 31.15
CA ARG A 140 -7.54 -9.92 31.07
C ARG A 140 -6.39 -9.30 31.85
N ASP A 141 -6.18 -9.72 33.09
CA ASP A 141 -5.08 -9.24 33.92
C ASP A 141 -3.72 -9.53 33.24
N THR A 142 -3.61 -10.66 32.54
CA THR A 142 -2.41 -11.03 31.78
C THR A 142 -2.24 -10.19 30.52
N TRP A 143 -3.31 -9.91 29.77
CA TRP A 143 -3.31 -8.95 28.65
C TRP A 143 -2.97 -7.53 29.10
N ASP A 144 -3.53 -7.07 30.21
CA ASP A 144 -3.20 -5.77 30.81
C ASP A 144 -1.72 -5.72 31.18
N THR A 145 -1.18 -6.80 31.75
CA THR A 145 0.26 -6.92 32.03
C THR A 145 1.08 -6.88 30.74
N ALA A 146 0.62 -7.54 29.68
CA ALA A 146 1.30 -7.57 28.38
C ALA A 146 1.29 -6.18 27.73
N SER A 147 0.23 -5.39 27.93
CA SER A 147 0.12 -4.04 27.40
C SER A 147 1.25 -3.11 27.86
N PHE A 148 1.80 -3.33 29.05
CA PHE A 148 2.95 -2.57 29.57
C PHE A 148 4.29 -2.92 28.90
N LYS A 149 4.35 -3.98 28.09
CA LYS A 149 5.53 -4.23 27.24
C LYS A 149 5.65 -3.21 26.10
N MET A 150 4.56 -2.53 25.77
CA MET A 150 4.51 -1.45 24.79
C MET A 150 4.10 -0.14 25.46
N THR A 151 4.05 0.95 24.70
CA THR A 151 3.58 2.24 25.21
C THR A 151 2.12 2.12 25.70
N PRO A 152 1.85 2.29 27.01
CA PRO A 152 0.54 2.01 27.58
C PRO A 152 -0.47 3.09 27.21
N PHE A 153 -1.75 2.72 27.20
CA PHE A 153 -2.84 3.67 27.12
C PHE A 153 -3.03 4.39 28.46
N THR A 154 -3.06 5.71 28.41
CA THR A 154 -3.43 6.61 29.49
C THR A 154 -4.90 6.99 29.38
N LYS A 155 -5.58 6.98 30.53
CA LYS A 155 -6.97 7.44 30.67
C LYS A 155 -6.96 8.86 31.22
N GLU A 156 -7.55 9.80 30.49
CA GLU A 156 -7.69 11.20 30.89
C GLU A 156 -9.14 11.67 30.82
N GLU A 157 -9.48 12.63 31.69
CA GLU A 157 -10.79 13.27 31.69
C GLU A 157 -10.74 14.55 30.86
N VAL A 158 -11.53 14.58 29.78
CA VAL A 158 -11.76 15.78 28.98
C VAL A 158 -12.98 16.50 29.54
N ILE A 159 -12.74 17.64 30.18
CA ILE A 159 -13.79 18.46 30.80
C ILE A 159 -14.14 19.61 29.86
N VAL A 160 -15.39 19.66 29.40
CA VAL A 160 -15.90 20.69 28.50
C VAL A 160 -17.12 21.36 29.12
N PRO A 161 -17.12 22.69 29.35
CA PRO A 161 -18.28 23.38 29.88
C PRO A 161 -19.41 23.42 28.84
N PHE A 162 -20.59 22.93 29.20
CA PHE A 162 -21.81 23.02 28.39
C PHE A 162 -22.95 23.63 29.19
N ARG A 163 -23.45 24.79 28.73
CA ARG A 163 -24.54 25.54 29.38
C ARG A 163 -24.31 25.83 30.88
N GLY A 164 -23.05 26.11 31.24
CA GLY A 164 -22.67 26.42 32.62
C GLY A 164 -22.50 25.21 33.53
N VAL A 165 -22.54 23.99 32.98
CA VAL A 165 -22.24 22.74 33.68
C VAL A 165 -21.09 22.03 32.97
N ASP A 166 -20.06 21.66 33.70
CA ASP A 166 -18.95 20.89 33.17
C ASP A 166 -19.42 19.49 32.78
N GLN A 167 -19.17 19.12 31.52
CA GLN A 167 -19.38 17.77 31.01
C GLN A 167 -18.03 17.06 30.96
N THR A 168 -17.95 15.89 31.59
CA THR A 168 -16.74 15.09 31.65
C THR A 168 -16.84 13.92 30.68
N PHE A 169 -15.84 13.77 29.81
CA PHE A 169 -15.70 12.64 28.90
C PHE A 169 -14.41 11.90 29.21
N LEU A 170 -14.46 10.57 29.15
CA LEU A 170 -13.28 9.73 29.34
C LEU A 170 -12.59 9.51 27.99
N LEU A 171 -11.32 9.90 27.90
CA LEU A 171 -10.47 9.67 26.74
C LEU A 171 -9.39 8.65 27.10
N PHE A 172 -9.26 7.61 26.27
CA PHE A 172 -8.12 6.71 26.30
C PHE A 172 -7.20 7.04 25.13
N HIS A 173 -5.95 7.34 25.42
CA HIS A 173 -4.94 7.69 24.40
C HIS A 173 -3.56 7.18 24.84
N HIS A 174 -2.57 7.27 23.97
CA HIS A 174 -1.18 6.99 24.31
C HIS A 174 -0.27 7.98 23.58
N SER A 175 0.97 8.11 24.04
CA SER A 175 1.95 8.97 23.38
C SER A 175 2.36 8.37 22.05
N LEU A 176 1.97 9.01 20.95
CA LEU A 176 2.39 8.60 19.60
C LEU A 176 3.91 8.61 19.44
N TRP A 177 4.60 9.55 20.11
CA TRP A 177 6.05 9.64 20.06
C TRP A 177 6.70 8.48 20.81
N ASP A 178 6.22 8.17 22.01
CA ASP A 178 6.76 7.03 22.77
C ASP A 178 6.46 5.73 22.04
N TRP A 179 5.26 5.58 21.49
CA TRP A 179 4.89 4.42 20.69
C TRP A 179 5.82 4.20 19.48
N VAL A 180 6.02 5.23 18.66
CA VAL A 180 6.92 5.13 17.50
C VAL A 180 8.36 4.86 17.94
N THR A 181 8.85 5.54 18.98
CA THR A 181 10.23 5.32 19.45
C THR A 181 10.43 3.95 20.08
N ASN A 182 9.40 3.39 20.73
CA ASN A 182 9.42 2.01 21.24
C ASN A 182 9.58 1.01 20.08
N LEU A 183 8.83 1.18 18.99
CA LEU A 183 8.97 0.34 17.79
C LEU A 183 10.36 0.45 17.14
N LEU A 184 10.93 1.66 17.11
CA LEU A 184 12.27 1.89 16.56
C LEU A 184 13.39 1.29 17.42
N GLN A 185 13.17 1.20 18.73
CA GLN A 185 14.13 0.65 19.69
C GLN A 185 13.99 -0.86 19.88
N ASP A 186 12.85 -1.43 19.46
CA ASP A 186 12.60 -2.86 19.53
C ASP A 186 13.63 -3.62 18.67
N PRO A 187 14.39 -4.57 19.24
CA PRO A 187 15.44 -5.28 18.51
C PRO A 187 14.91 -6.27 17.48
N GLN A 188 13.64 -6.67 17.54
CA GLN A 188 12.99 -7.54 16.56
C GLN A 188 12.38 -6.72 15.41
N VAL A 189 11.78 -5.56 15.69
CA VAL A 189 11.09 -4.73 14.69
C VAL A 189 12.02 -3.68 14.08
N GLY A 190 12.82 -3.00 14.91
CA GLY A 190 13.74 -1.92 14.54
C GLY A 190 14.61 -2.20 13.31
N PRO A 191 15.25 -3.38 13.19
CA PRO A 191 16.06 -3.73 12.01
C PRO A 191 15.30 -3.79 10.68
N ASN A 192 13.97 -3.95 10.72
CA ASN A 192 13.12 -4.01 9.53
C ASN A 192 12.69 -2.62 9.03
N PHE A 193 12.93 -1.54 9.80
CA PHE A 193 12.65 -0.18 9.36
C PHE A 193 13.57 0.25 8.21
N VAL A 194 12.98 0.61 7.08
CA VAL A 194 13.70 1.12 5.90
C VAL A 194 13.66 2.64 5.88
N PHE A 195 14.74 3.28 6.34
CA PHE A 195 14.84 4.74 6.36
C PHE A 195 15.24 5.37 5.02
N ASN A 196 15.95 4.62 4.18
CA ASN A 196 16.41 5.08 2.87
C ASN A 196 16.03 4.01 1.84
N ALA A 197 15.25 4.39 0.83
CA ALA A 197 14.85 3.47 -0.24
C ALA A 197 16.08 2.86 -0.94
N PRO A 198 16.17 1.53 -1.08
CA PRO A 198 17.10 0.89 -2.00
C PRO A 198 16.49 0.69 -3.39
N ARG A 199 17.33 0.62 -4.42
CA ARG A 199 16.96 0.06 -5.73
C ARG A 199 17.51 -1.36 -5.83
N LEU A 200 16.67 -2.28 -6.27
CA LEU A 200 17.02 -3.70 -6.36
C LEU A 200 17.11 -4.13 -7.82
N SER A 201 18.09 -4.95 -8.14
CA SER A 201 18.22 -5.51 -9.49
C SER A 201 18.75 -6.94 -9.44
N LYS A 202 18.30 -7.79 -10.35
CA LYS A 202 18.69 -9.20 -10.44
C LYS A 202 19.47 -9.47 -11.73
N PHE A 203 20.56 -10.21 -11.65
CA PHE A 203 21.39 -10.53 -12.82
C PHE A 203 20.78 -11.67 -13.63
N ASN A 204 20.46 -11.43 -14.90
CA ASN A 204 19.84 -12.42 -15.79
C ASN A 204 20.86 -13.21 -16.66
N GLY A 205 22.15 -13.15 -16.32
CA GLY A 205 23.24 -13.71 -17.12
C GLY A 205 23.84 -12.74 -18.15
N LYS A 206 23.17 -11.60 -18.43
CA LYS A 206 23.67 -10.55 -19.34
C LYS A 206 23.81 -9.19 -18.64
N LYS A 207 22.77 -8.76 -17.94
CA LYS A 207 22.71 -7.48 -17.23
C LYS A 207 21.96 -7.63 -15.92
N PHE A 208 22.14 -6.66 -15.02
CA PHE A 208 21.22 -6.48 -13.91
C PHE A 208 19.93 -5.83 -14.44
N VAL A 209 18.78 -6.43 -14.11
CA VAL A 209 17.44 -5.94 -14.44
C VAL A 209 16.78 -5.49 -13.15
N GLN A 210 16.25 -4.26 -13.09
CA GLN A 210 15.58 -3.77 -11.90
C GLN A 210 14.33 -4.62 -11.62
N PHE A 211 14.07 -4.88 -10.34
CA PHE A 211 12.81 -5.47 -9.90
C PHE A 211 12.22 -4.70 -8.72
N ILE A 212 10.90 -4.74 -8.63
CA ILE A 212 10.06 -4.06 -7.64
C ILE A 212 9.24 -5.14 -6.94
N HIS A 213 9.22 -5.09 -5.61
CA HIS A 213 8.45 -6.01 -4.79
C HIS A 213 7.72 -5.26 -3.67
N GLU A 214 8.41 -4.32 -3.03
CA GLU A 214 7.89 -3.56 -1.90
C GLU A 214 7.84 -2.05 -2.19
N PRO A 215 6.90 -1.30 -1.60
CA PRO A 215 6.76 0.14 -1.85
C PRO A 215 8.04 0.94 -1.64
N TRP A 216 8.87 0.58 -0.65
CA TRP A 216 10.15 1.25 -0.37
C TRP A 216 11.26 0.97 -1.38
N THR A 217 11.01 0.14 -2.39
CA THR A 217 11.98 -0.16 -3.49
C THR A 217 11.68 0.56 -4.80
N THR A 218 10.69 1.45 -4.77
CA THR A 218 10.09 2.09 -5.94
C THR A 218 10.76 3.40 -6.30
N ASN A 219 10.46 3.90 -7.50
CA ASN A 219 11.07 5.14 -8.00
C ASN A 219 10.61 6.37 -7.21
N ALA A 220 9.34 6.46 -6.78
CA ALA A 220 8.87 7.66 -6.10
C ALA A 220 9.52 7.82 -4.72
N ILE A 221 9.61 6.76 -3.91
CA ILE A 221 10.24 6.84 -2.58
C ILE A 221 11.75 7.11 -2.69
N TRP A 222 12.39 6.63 -3.76
CA TRP A 222 13.76 7.02 -4.09
C TRP A 222 13.87 8.52 -4.40
N GLU A 223 12.97 9.06 -5.23
CA GLU A 223 13.01 10.46 -5.70
C GLU A 223 12.55 11.49 -4.67
N TYR A 224 11.64 11.11 -3.76
CA TYR A 224 11.15 11.98 -2.68
C TYR A 224 12.24 12.33 -1.67
N GLN A 225 13.30 11.54 -1.59
CA GLN A 225 14.46 11.89 -0.79
C GLN A 225 15.16 13.11 -1.43
N VAL A 226 14.86 14.30 -0.91
CA VAL A 226 15.38 15.59 -1.39
C VAL A 226 16.88 15.47 -1.67
N LYS A 227 17.26 15.69 -2.94
CA LYS A 227 18.65 15.58 -3.42
C LYS A 227 19.56 16.43 -2.55
N GLU A 228 20.54 15.80 -1.92
CA GLU A 228 21.50 16.51 -1.10
C GLU A 228 22.53 17.22 -1.98
N ASP A 229 22.70 18.52 -1.76
CA ASP A 229 23.90 19.21 -2.22
C ASP A 229 25.08 18.71 -1.38
N LYS A 230 26.14 18.20 -2.03
CA LYS A 230 27.37 17.75 -1.36
C LYS A 230 27.96 18.82 -0.43
N LYS A 231 27.74 20.11 -0.73
CA LYS A 231 28.17 21.23 0.11
C LYS A 231 27.42 21.31 1.45
N HIS A 232 26.20 20.76 1.52
CA HIS A 232 25.28 20.86 2.65
C HIS A 232 24.90 19.50 3.28
N SER A 233 25.30 18.39 2.66
CA SER A 233 25.08 17.03 3.16
C SER A 233 25.61 16.83 4.58
N GLY A 234 24.82 16.14 5.41
CA GLY A 234 25.13 15.87 6.82
C GLY A 234 25.06 17.08 7.78
N LYS A 235 24.68 18.27 7.30
CA LYS A 235 24.60 19.47 8.16
C LYS A 235 23.20 19.60 8.79
N PRO A 236 23.09 19.86 10.11
CA PRO A 236 21.80 20.07 10.79
C PRO A 236 20.92 21.13 10.13
N ALA A 237 21.52 22.21 9.60
CA ALA A 237 20.79 23.27 8.90
C ALA A 237 20.05 22.77 7.64
N PHE A 238 20.64 21.84 6.89
CA PHE A 238 20.02 21.29 5.68
C PHE A 238 18.93 20.27 6.04
N VAL A 239 19.12 19.48 7.10
CA VAL A 239 18.07 18.61 7.66
C VAL A 239 16.86 19.43 8.09
N ASN A 240 17.07 20.52 8.83
CA ASN A 240 16.01 21.43 9.24
C ASN A 240 15.31 22.06 8.04
N PHE A 241 16.05 22.46 7.01
CA PHE A 241 15.47 22.95 5.76
C PHE A 241 14.53 21.93 5.11
N LYS A 242 14.93 20.66 4.97
CA LYS A 242 14.08 19.59 4.43
C LYS A 242 12.78 19.43 5.23
N ASN A 243 12.88 19.44 6.57
CA ASN A 243 11.72 19.36 7.45
C ASN A 243 10.78 20.56 7.26
N VAL A 244 11.34 21.77 7.16
CA VAL A 244 10.55 22.99 6.91
C VAL A 244 9.82 22.92 5.58
N VAL A 245 10.46 22.43 4.50
CA VAL A 245 9.79 22.24 3.20
C VAL A 245 8.61 21.28 3.33
N TRP A 246 8.79 20.15 4.01
CA TRP A 246 7.72 19.17 4.21
C TRP A 246 6.54 19.75 4.99
N HIS A 247 6.82 20.39 6.13
CA HIS A 247 5.77 21.01 6.95
C HIS A 247 5.07 22.16 6.24
N ALA A 248 5.82 23.00 5.49
CA ALA A 248 5.23 24.08 4.71
C ALA A 248 4.30 23.54 3.60
N SER A 249 4.70 22.48 2.90
CA SER A 249 3.85 21.82 1.90
C SER A 249 2.60 21.20 2.53
N PHE A 250 2.73 20.52 3.66
CA PHE A 250 1.58 19.92 4.34
C PHE A 250 0.60 20.97 4.87
N MET A 251 1.11 22.07 5.41
CA MET A 251 0.27 23.21 5.82
C MET A 251 -0.54 23.77 4.65
N LYS A 252 0.04 23.87 3.44
CA LYS A 252 -0.72 24.32 2.26
C LYS A 252 -1.92 23.43 1.93
N ILE A 253 -1.83 22.13 2.19
CA ILE A 253 -2.93 21.18 2.00
C ILE A 253 -4.01 21.42 3.06
N LEU A 254 -3.61 21.67 4.31
CA LEU A 254 -4.53 21.81 5.44
C LEU A 254 -5.07 23.24 5.65
N ASP A 255 -4.49 24.26 5.00
CA ASP A 255 -4.80 25.69 5.19
C ASP A 255 -6.31 25.97 5.08
N CYS A 256 -7.02 25.28 4.18
CA CYS A 256 -8.46 25.45 3.99
C CYS A 256 -9.30 24.87 5.16
N LEU A 257 -8.79 23.89 5.90
CA LEU A 257 -9.49 23.22 7.00
C LEU A 257 -9.34 23.96 8.33
N VAL A 258 -8.32 24.82 8.47
CA VAL A 258 -8.05 25.55 9.72
C VAL A 258 -9.25 26.37 10.20
N PRO A 259 -9.89 27.25 9.40
CA PRO A 259 -11.07 27.98 9.85
C PRO A 259 -12.30 27.08 10.00
N LEU A 260 -12.45 26.08 9.12
CA LEU A 260 -13.60 25.19 9.11
C LEU A 260 -13.65 24.30 10.34
N SER A 261 -12.51 23.77 10.80
CA SER A 261 -12.41 22.91 11.99
C SER A 261 -12.79 23.65 13.27
N ARG A 262 -12.51 24.96 13.35
CA ARG A 262 -12.81 25.80 14.52
C ARG A 262 -14.25 26.30 14.55
N PHE A 263 -14.77 26.76 13.41
CA PHE A 263 -16.03 27.49 13.35
C PHE A 263 -17.16 26.71 12.67
N GLY A 264 -16.85 25.58 12.04
CA GLY A 264 -17.77 24.82 11.22
C GLY A 264 -18.13 25.51 9.91
N SER A 265 -18.86 24.80 9.06
CA SER A 265 -19.42 25.35 7.82
C SER A 265 -20.79 24.78 7.52
N SER A 266 -21.75 25.66 7.23
CA SER A 266 -23.10 25.30 6.84
C SER A 266 -23.13 24.87 5.39
N VAL A 267 -23.51 23.62 5.13
CA VAL A 267 -23.59 23.04 3.79
C VAL A 267 -25.01 22.53 3.55
N LYS A 268 -25.59 22.92 2.41
CA LYS A 268 -26.84 22.34 1.92
C LYS A 268 -26.56 20.94 1.37
N CYS A 269 -27.14 19.93 2.01
CA CYS A 269 -26.92 18.52 1.67
C CYS A 269 -27.86 18.07 0.54
N TRP A 270 -27.65 16.85 0.04
CA TRP A 270 -28.42 16.23 -1.04
C TRP A 270 -29.90 16.01 -0.70
N ASP A 271 -30.24 15.97 0.59
CA ASP A 271 -31.59 15.85 1.13
C ASP A 271 -32.24 17.22 1.44
N ASP A 272 -31.71 18.30 0.85
CA ASP A 272 -32.11 19.69 1.04
C ASP A 272 -31.97 20.25 2.48
N LEU A 273 -31.46 19.46 3.42
CA LEU A 273 -31.21 19.92 4.78
C LEU A 273 -29.85 20.62 4.89
N ILE A 274 -29.83 21.73 5.64
CA ILE A 274 -28.59 22.45 5.95
C ILE A 274 -27.98 21.81 7.20
N ARG A 275 -26.73 21.36 7.08
CA ARG A 275 -25.94 20.81 8.20
C ARG A 275 -24.69 21.63 8.41
N VAL A 276 -24.28 21.80 9.66
CA VAL A 276 -23.00 22.42 10.02
C VAL A 276 -21.96 21.32 10.17
N PHE A 277 -20.94 21.34 9.32
CA PHE A 277 -19.84 20.39 9.33
C PHE A 277 -18.62 20.99 10.03
N TYR A 278 -17.99 20.21 10.91
CA TYR A 278 -16.71 20.53 11.54
C TYR A 278 -15.69 19.50 11.06
N PRO A 279 -14.86 19.83 10.04
CA PRO A 279 -13.85 18.89 9.57
C PRO A 279 -12.80 18.64 10.65
N ILE A 280 -12.49 17.37 10.87
CA ILE A 280 -11.45 16.91 11.78
C ILE A 280 -10.47 16.07 10.94
N VAL A 281 -9.18 16.29 11.12
CA VAL A 281 -8.15 15.43 10.53
C VAL A 281 -7.99 14.22 11.44
N LEU A 282 -8.45 13.07 10.98
CA LEU A 282 -8.21 11.79 11.63
C LEU A 282 -6.95 11.17 11.03
N ILE A 283 -5.98 10.84 11.87
CA ILE A 283 -4.81 10.08 11.45
C ILE A 283 -5.17 8.62 11.66
N LEU A 284 -5.30 7.88 10.57
CA LEU A 284 -5.51 6.43 10.58
C LEU A 284 -4.18 5.77 10.24
N SER A 285 -3.71 4.90 11.12
CA SER A 285 -2.58 4.01 10.84
C SER A 285 -3.16 2.74 10.25
N ALA A 286 -2.89 2.53 8.98
CA ALA A 286 -3.31 1.36 8.22
C ALA A 286 -2.11 0.91 7.40
N ASP A 287 -2.12 -0.31 6.87
CA ASP A 287 -1.09 -0.64 5.87
C ASP A 287 -1.25 0.25 4.62
N TYR A 288 -0.27 0.21 3.71
CA TYR A 288 -0.30 1.10 2.54
C TYR A 288 -1.56 0.94 1.68
N GLU A 289 -2.10 -0.27 1.60
CA GLU A 289 -3.25 -0.59 0.76
C GLU A 289 -4.54 -0.05 1.39
N GLU A 290 -4.69 -0.24 2.70
CA GLU A 290 -5.76 0.34 3.50
C GLU A 290 -5.69 1.88 3.50
N GLN A 291 -4.49 2.47 3.58
CA GLN A 291 -4.30 3.93 3.51
C GLN A 291 -4.75 4.51 2.15
N ALA A 292 -4.45 3.83 1.04
CA ALA A 292 -4.87 4.26 -0.29
C ALA A 292 -6.40 4.28 -0.45
N VAL A 293 -7.09 3.31 0.17
CA VAL A 293 -8.57 3.25 0.24
C VAL A 293 -9.13 4.34 1.16
N MET A 294 -8.57 4.50 2.36
CA MET A 294 -9.03 5.48 3.36
C MET A 294 -8.89 6.93 2.88
N ALA A 295 -7.83 7.24 2.15
CA ALA A 295 -7.57 8.59 1.66
C ALA A 295 -8.40 8.97 0.42
N LEU A 296 -9.26 8.06 -0.07
CA LEU A 296 -10.01 8.21 -1.33
C LEU A 296 -9.11 8.56 -2.54
N ILE A 297 -7.82 8.24 -2.42
CA ILE A 297 -6.85 8.33 -3.52
C ILE A 297 -7.18 7.28 -4.57
N HIS A 298 -7.83 6.19 -4.15
CA HIS A 298 -8.36 5.12 -4.97
C HIS A 298 -9.81 4.80 -4.53
N GLY A 299 -10.75 4.71 -5.49
CA GLY A 299 -12.10 4.18 -5.21
C GLY A 299 -13.28 4.91 -5.82
N LEU A 300 -14.40 4.19 -5.90
CA LEU A 300 -15.65 4.54 -6.63
C LEU A 300 -16.40 5.78 -6.11
N MET A 301 -16.02 6.33 -4.95
CA MET A 301 -16.76 7.41 -4.28
C MET A 301 -16.13 8.80 -4.45
N GLY A 302 -14.99 8.93 -5.15
CA GLY A 302 -14.33 10.21 -5.40
C GLY A 302 -14.98 11.02 -6.53
N LYS A 303 -15.09 12.36 -6.37
CA LYS A 303 -15.53 13.27 -7.44
C LYS A 303 -14.55 13.32 -8.63
N PHE A 304 -13.29 13.01 -8.36
CA PHE A 304 -12.19 12.91 -9.31
C PHE A 304 -11.41 11.64 -8.98
N PRO A 305 -11.96 10.46 -9.31
CA PRO A 305 -11.54 9.19 -8.73
C PRO A 305 -10.20 8.66 -9.29
N CYS A 306 -9.64 9.34 -10.29
CA CYS A 306 -8.30 9.13 -10.80
C CYS A 306 -7.36 10.23 -10.27
N PRO A 307 -6.41 9.92 -9.37
CA PRO A 307 -5.53 10.91 -8.77
C PRO A 307 -4.43 11.40 -9.74
N ILE A 308 -4.25 10.71 -10.87
CA ILE A 308 -3.26 11.04 -11.90
C ILE A 308 -3.82 12.09 -12.87
N CYS A 309 -4.99 11.79 -13.42
CA CYS A 309 -5.60 12.55 -14.49
C CYS A 309 -6.57 13.63 -14.00
N LEU A 310 -7.01 13.56 -12.73
CA LEU A 310 -8.02 14.46 -12.14
C LEU A 310 -9.24 14.63 -13.05
N VAL A 311 -9.67 13.55 -13.70
CA VAL A 311 -10.86 13.57 -14.55
C VAL A 311 -12.10 13.48 -13.65
N PRO A 312 -13.12 14.35 -13.85
CA PRO A 312 -14.38 14.25 -13.11
C PRO A 312 -14.98 12.85 -13.22
N CYS A 313 -15.63 12.38 -12.14
CA CYS A 313 -16.27 11.07 -12.08
C CYS A 313 -17.30 10.85 -13.21
N ASP A 314 -17.93 11.93 -13.69
CA ASP A 314 -18.88 11.96 -14.81
C ASP A 314 -18.20 12.05 -16.20
N GLU A 315 -16.89 12.26 -16.24
CA GLU A 315 -16.10 12.43 -17.46
C GLU A 315 -15.01 11.35 -17.63
N LEU A 316 -14.99 10.30 -16.79
CA LEU A 316 -14.00 9.21 -16.81
C LEU A 316 -13.84 8.51 -18.18
N SER A 317 -14.83 8.61 -19.08
CA SER A 317 -14.79 8.09 -20.46
C SER A 317 -14.17 9.03 -21.50
N ASN A 318 -13.95 10.30 -21.18
CA ASN A 318 -13.56 11.33 -22.15
C ASN A 318 -12.05 11.55 -22.16
N THR A 319 -11.37 11.08 -23.21
CA THR A 319 -10.13 11.75 -23.65
C THR A 319 -10.44 12.99 -24.49
N LEU A 320 -11.63 13.14 -25.09
CA LEU A 320 -12.17 14.38 -25.70
C LEU A 320 -13.72 14.33 -25.86
N LYS A 321 -14.44 15.03 -24.97
CA LYS A 321 -15.85 15.56 -25.06
C LYS A 321 -17.07 14.66 -25.42
N ALA A 322 -18.05 14.72 -24.50
CA ALA A 322 -19.53 14.82 -24.63
C ALA A 322 -20.47 13.58 -24.68
N ARG A 323 -21.06 13.28 -23.49
CA ARG A 323 -22.49 13.26 -23.07
C ARG A 323 -23.56 12.24 -23.61
N GLU A 324 -24.05 11.42 -22.66
CA GLU A 324 -25.42 10.89 -22.33
C GLU A 324 -26.27 10.17 -23.42
N GLN A 325 -26.41 8.83 -23.44
CA GLN A 325 -27.33 7.88 -22.72
C GLN A 325 -28.85 8.09 -22.95
N ILE A 326 -29.67 7.06 -23.28
CA ILE A 326 -30.19 6.03 -22.33
C ILE A 326 -30.98 4.86 -23.03
N LEU A 327 -30.78 3.64 -22.47
CA LEU A 327 -31.59 2.40 -22.32
C LEU A 327 -32.17 1.57 -23.50
N SER A 328 -31.91 0.25 -23.43
CA SER A 328 -32.85 -0.85 -23.17
C SER A 328 -32.14 -2.21 -23.31
N SER A 329 -31.98 -2.90 -22.18
CA SER A 329 -31.81 -4.34 -22.09
C SER A 329 -32.57 -5.12 -23.17
N GLN A 330 -31.88 -6.00 -23.90
CA GLN A 330 -32.51 -7.15 -24.54
C GLN A 330 -31.55 -8.35 -24.46
N SER A 331 -31.87 -9.27 -23.56
CA SER A 331 -31.31 -10.61 -23.53
C SER A 331 -31.93 -11.42 -24.66
N LEU A 332 -31.08 -11.95 -25.54
CA LEU A 332 -31.40 -13.12 -26.36
C LEU A 332 -30.38 -14.18 -25.93
N HIS A 333 -30.83 -15.20 -25.19
CA HIS A 333 -29.99 -16.34 -24.79
C HIS A 333 -30.50 -17.62 -25.44
N ASP A 334 -29.56 -18.38 -25.99
CA ASP A 334 -29.74 -19.72 -26.54
C ASP A 334 -29.50 -20.75 -25.41
N VAL A 335 -30.54 -21.51 -25.05
CA VAL A 335 -30.59 -22.34 -23.83
C VAL A 335 -29.59 -23.52 -23.87
N ASP A 336 -29.05 -23.86 -25.05
CA ASP A 336 -28.11 -24.97 -25.23
C ASP A 336 -26.66 -24.60 -24.81
N ALA A 337 -26.25 -23.34 -25.05
CA ALA A 337 -24.91 -22.87 -24.72
C ALA A 337 -24.67 -22.82 -23.20
N ASP A 338 -25.65 -22.33 -22.44
CA ASP A 338 -25.58 -22.23 -20.98
C ASP A 338 -25.36 -23.61 -20.33
N VAL A 339 -26.08 -24.63 -20.81
CA VAL A 339 -25.98 -26.01 -20.30
C VAL A 339 -24.60 -26.61 -20.62
N GLN A 340 -24.06 -26.36 -21.81
CA GLN A 340 -22.74 -26.85 -22.19
C GLN A 340 -21.64 -26.20 -21.34
N ILE A 341 -21.71 -24.89 -21.09
CA ILE A 341 -20.74 -24.18 -20.25
C ILE A 341 -20.76 -24.74 -18.82
N ASP A 342 -21.93 -24.89 -18.21
CA ASP A 342 -22.05 -25.44 -16.86
C ASP A 342 -21.54 -26.90 -16.80
N SER A 343 -21.84 -27.72 -17.81
CA SER A 343 -21.32 -29.09 -17.90
C SER A 343 -19.79 -29.13 -17.99
N PHE A 344 -19.17 -28.15 -18.68
CA PHE A 344 -17.70 -28.05 -18.71
C PHE A 344 -17.14 -27.65 -17.34
N PHE A 345 -17.71 -26.65 -16.68
CA PHE A 345 -17.28 -26.24 -15.33
C PHE A 345 -17.34 -27.40 -14.33
N GLN A 346 -18.41 -28.18 -14.35
CA GLN A 346 -18.55 -29.37 -13.50
C GLN A 346 -17.50 -30.45 -13.81
N SER A 347 -17.04 -30.55 -15.06
CA SER A 347 -16.03 -31.53 -15.46
C SER A 347 -14.60 -31.16 -15.04
N ILE A 348 -14.36 -29.91 -14.63
CA ILE A 348 -13.03 -29.44 -14.24
C ILE A 348 -12.61 -30.15 -12.94
N PRO A 349 -11.46 -30.83 -12.90
CA PRO A 349 -11.03 -31.52 -11.70
C PRO A 349 -10.79 -30.54 -10.56
N HIS A 350 -10.91 -31.02 -9.31
CA HIS A 350 -10.63 -30.18 -8.15
C HIS A 350 -9.13 -29.90 -8.06
N TRP A 351 -8.77 -28.62 -7.95
CA TRP A 351 -7.39 -28.17 -7.77
C TRP A 351 -7.24 -27.41 -6.45
N ARG A 352 -6.08 -27.52 -5.83
CA ARG A 352 -5.78 -26.77 -4.60
C ARG A 352 -5.76 -25.27 -4.92
N ASN A 353 -6.46 -24.48 -4.10
CA ASN A 353 -6.59 -23.03 -4.24
C ASN A 353 -7.32 -22.56 -5.52
N LEU A 354 -8.19 -23.40 -6.09
CA LEU A 354 -9.09 -23.03 -7.17
C LEU A 354 -10.50 -23.50 -6.81
N ASN A 355 -11.48 -22.59 -6.86
CA ASN A 355 -12.86 -22.97 -6.57
C ASN A 355 -13.40 -23.94 -7.64
N HIS A 356 -14.16 -24.94 -7.19
CA HIS A 356 -14.91 -25.83 -8.09
C HIS A 356 -16.36 -25.37 -8.18
N PHE A 357 -16.91 -25.35 -9.39
CA PHE A 357 -18.25 -24.82 -9.66
C PHE A 357 -19.10 -25.89 -10.35
N ASP A 358 -20.21 -26.28 -9.72
CA ASP A 358 -21.20 -27.14 -10.36
C ASP A 358 -21.99 -26.40 -11.45
N GLN A 359 -22.23 -25.10 -11.24
CA GLN A 359 -22.90 -24.18 -12.17
C GLN A 359 -22.35 -22.76 -11.99
N VAL A 360 -22.19 -22.02 -13.09
CA VAL A 360 -21.65 -20.65 -13.11
C VAL A 360 -22.63 -19.66 -13.74
N ILE A 361 -23.42 -20.07 -14.74
CA ILE A 361 -24.39 -19.19 -15.39
C ILE A 361 -25.38 -18.53 -14.40
N PRO A 362 -25.92 -19.24 -13.38
CA PRO A 362 -26.86 -18.64 -12.43
C PRO A 362 -26.21 -17.71 -11.39
N VAL A 363 -24.88 -17.65 -11.33
CA VAL A 363 -24.15 -16.91 -10.29
C VAL A 363 -24.28 -15.41 -10.53
N SER A 364 -25.24 -14.80 -9.83
CA SER A 364 -25.52 -13.36 -9.90
C SER A 364 -24.85 -12.53 -8.79
N PHE A 365 -24.38 -13.19 -7.72
CA PHE A 365 -23.65 -12.57 -6.61
C PHE A 365 -22.65 -13.55 -5.99
N SER A 366 -21.38 -13.15 -5.90
CA SER A 366 -20.30 -13.90 -5.27
C SER A 366 -19.22 -12.97 -4.72
N ASP A 367 -18.23 -13.53 -4.02
CA ASP A 367 -17.01 -12.81 -3.64
C ASP A 367 -16.05 -12.64 -4.83
N GLY A 368 -15.14 -11.67 -4.75
CA GLY A 368 -14.20 -11.34 -5.85
C GLY A 368 -13.32 -12.51 -6.26
N THR A 369 -12.86 -13.32 -5.30
CA THR A 369 -12.03 -14.51 -5.55
C THR A 369 -12.74 -15.52 -6.46
N LYS A 370 -14.04 -15.75 -6.27
CA LYS A 370 -14.81 -16.65 -7.14
C LYS A 370 -14.98 -16.10 -8.54
N TYR A 371 -15.19 -14.79 -8.71
CA TYR A 371 -15.27 -14.18 -10.04
C TYR A 371 -13.93 -14.24 -10.79
N GLU A 372 -12.81 -14.09 -10.08
CA GLU A 372 -11.48 -14.25 -10.64
C GLU A 372 -11.26 -15.70 -11.14
N ASP A 373 -11.61 -16.69 -10.33
CA ASP A 373 -11.52 -18.12 -10.70
C ASP A 373 -12.44 -18.47 -11.87
N ILE A 374 -13.67 -17.93 -11.90
CA ILE A 374 -14.57 -18.07 -13.05
C ILE A 374 -13.92 -17.48 -14.30
N SER A 375 -13.30 -16.31 -14.20
CA SER A 375 -12.65 -15.62 -15.34
C SER A 375 -11.45 -16.41 -15.90
N LYS A 376 -10.70 -17.13 -15.05
CA LYS A 376 -9.62 -18.04 -15.48
C LYS A 376 -10.16 -19.23 -16.26
N LEU A 377 -11.31 -19.76 -15.84
CA LEU A 377 -11.87 -21.01 -16.37
C LEU A 377 -12.82 -20.81 -17.56
N ILE A 378 -13.49 -19.66 -17.66
CA ILE A 378 -14.52 -19.40 -18.67
C ILE A 378 -13.97 -19.51 -20.10
N VAL A 379 -12.70 -19.14 -20.32
CA VAL A 379 -12.05 -19.29 -21.63
C VAL A 379 -12.00 -20.76 -22.04
N VAL A 380 -11.67 -21.66 -21.10
CA VAL A 380 -11.62 -23.11 -21.35
C VAL A 380 -13.01 -23.72 -21.38
N ALA A 381 -13.97 -23.23 -20.61
CA ALA A 381 -15.33 -23.77 -20.63
C ALA A 381 -16.09 -23.38 -21.91
N ALA A 382 -15.86 -22.19 -22.46
CA ALA A 382 -16.64 -21.63 -23.55
C ALA A 382 -15.98 -21.72 -24.94
N HIS A 383 -14.67 -22.03 -25.04
CA HIS A 383 -13.98 -22.05 -26.35
C HIS A 383 -14.53 -23.03 -27.39
N ASN A 384 -15.20 -24.11 -26.96
CA ASN A 384 -15.81 -25.09 -27.85
C ASN A 384 -17.31 -24.84 -28.07
N VAL A 385 -17.88 -23.85 -27.37
CA VAL A 385 -19.30 -23.49 -27.45
C VAL A 385 -19.51 -22.39 -28.48
N PHE A 386 -18.61 -21.40 -28.51
CA PHE A 386 -18.67 -20.29 -29.47
C PHE A 386 -17.54 -20.42 -30.49
N ASP A 387 -17.89 -20.52 -31.77
CA ASP A 387 -16.92 -20.53 -32.87
C ASP A 387 -16.92 -19.21 -33.64
N HIS A 388 -15.80 -18.94 -34.33
CA HIS A 388 -15.59 -17.67 -35.04
C HIS A 388 -16.57 -17.46 -36.21
N ASP A 389 -17.02 -18.54 -36.85
CA ASP A 389 -17.80 -18.46 -38.07
C ASP A 389 -19.31 -18.37 -37.78
N THR A 390 -19.76 -18.95 -36.67
CA THR A 390 -21.16 -18.92 -36.23
C THR A 390 -21.46 -17.78 -35.26
N ASP A 391 -20.57 -17.50 -34.31
CA ASP A 391 -20.77 -16.55 -33.22
C ASP A 391 -19.62 -15.52 -33.13
N PRO A 392 -19.39 -14.70 -34.17
CA PRO A 392 -18.21 -13.84 -34.26
C PRO A 392 -18.10 -12.83 -33.10
N GLU A 393 -19.22 -12.29 -32.60
CA GLU A 393 -19.23 -11.38 -31.45
C GLU A 393 -18.88 -12.11 -30.14
N ALA A 394 -19.43 -13.31 -29.91
CA ALA A 394 -19.14 -14.09 -28.72
C ALA A 394 -17.69 -14.60 -28.73
N TYR A 395 -17.19 -15.02 -29.91
CA TYR A 395 -15.79 -15.38 -30.10
C TYR A 395 -14.84 -14.20 -29.85
N LEU A 396 -15.21 -12.99 -30.32
CA LEU A 396 -14.44 -11.78 -30.04
C LEU A 396 -14.45 -11.43 -28.54
N LEU A 397 -15.58 -11.63 -27.84
CA LEU A 397 -15.65 -11.48 -26.39
C LEU A 397 -14.74 -12.49 -25.67
N LEU A 398 -14.69 -13.76 -26.12
CA LEU A 398 -13.75 -14.75 -25.57
C LEU A 398 -12.30 -14.32 -25.79
N CYS A 399 -11.97 -13.72 -26.94
CA CYS A 399 -10.66 -13.15 -27.18
C CYS A 399 -10.33 -12.01 -26.20
N CYS A 400 -11.31 -11.15 -25.90
CA CYS A 400 -11.17 -10.10 -24.89
C CYS A 400 -10.92 -10.70 -23.50
N ILE A 401 -11.73 -11.68 -23.07
CA ILE A 401 -11.57 -12.34 -21.76
C ILE A 401 -10.21 -13.03 -21.65
N ARG A 402 -9.77 -13.73 -22.70
CA ARG A 402 -8.44 -14.35 -22.72
C ARG A 402 -7.31 -13.33 -22.51
N ASN A 403 -7.35 -12.19 -23.20
CA ASN A 403 -6.32 -11.16 -23.03
C ASN A 403 -6.46 -10.42 -21.71
N TYR A 404 -7.67 -10.33 -21.15
CA TYR A 404 -7.90 -9.85 -19.79
C TYR A 404 -7.21 -10.75 -18.77
N VAL A 405 -7.39 -12.08 -18.87
CA VAL A 405 -6.70 -13.03 -17.98
C VAL A 405 -5.18 -12.93 -18.14
N GLU A 406 -4.66 -12.80 -19.36
CA GLU A 406 -3.22 -12.62 -19.60
C GLU A 406 -2.67 -11.32 -18.98
N PHE A 407 -3.36 -10.20 -19.19
CA PHE A 407 -3.06 -8.93 -18.53
C PHE A 407 -3.10 -9.09 -17.01
N ASN A 408 -4.14 -9.75 -16.49
CA ASN A 408 -4.33 -9.93 -15.07
C ASN A 408 -3.21 -10.76 -14.46
N MET A 409 -2.78 -11.84 -15.13
CA MET A 409 -1.63 -12.64 -14.69
C MET A 409 -0.36 -11.81 -14.51
N TYR A 410 -0.10 -10.82 -15.38
CA TYR A 410 1.00 -9.89 -15.18
C TYR A 410 0.73 -8.94 -14.02
N ALA A 411 -0.48 -8.39 -13.91
CA ALA A 411 -0.89 -7.51 -12.83
C ALA A 411 -0.85 -8.17 -11.43
N SER A 412 -0.98 -9.50 -11.35
CA SER A 412 -0.95 -10.26 -10.08
C SER A 412 0.44 -10.68 -9.62
N LEU A 413 1.51 -10.31 -10.34
CA LEU A 413 2.85 -10.68 -9.93
C LEU A 413 3.26 -9.91 -8.67
N GLU A 414 3.65 -10.63 -7.63
CA GLU A 414 4.21 -10.03 -6.40
C GLU A 414 5.58 -9.38 -6.63
N VAL A 415 6.24 -9.70 -7.74
CA VAL A 415 7.53 -9.15 -8.13
C VAL A 415 7.51 -8.78 -9.60
N HIS A 416 7.75 -7.50 -9.88
CA HIS A 416 7.80 -6.97 -11.23
C HIS A 416 9.23 -6.61 -11.63
N THR A 417 9.68 -7.13 -12.76
CA THR A 417 10.88 -6.69 -13.49
C THR A 417 10.51 -5.72 -14.62
N GLU A 418 11.51 -5.03 -15.18
CA GLU A 418 11.35 -4.25 -16.44
C GLU A 418 10.65 -5.07 -17.54
N ASP A 419 11.01 -6.36 -17.68
CA ASP A 419 10.46 -7.22 -18.73
C ASP A 419 9.00 -7.59 -18.45
N THR A 420 8.64 -7.94 -17.22
CA THR A 420 7.25 -8.25 -16.85
C THR A 420 6.35 -7.03 -16.90
N ILE A 421 6.86 -5.84 -16.53
CA ILE A 421 6.14 -4.57 -16.70
C ILE A 421 5.89 -4.30 -18.16
N LYS A 422 6.92 -4.45 -19.00
CA LYS A 422 6.80 -4.28 -20.45
C LYS A 422 5.77 -5.24 -21.04
N ASN A 423 5.87 -6.53 -20.73
CA ASN A 423 4.94 -7.54 -21.22
C ASN A 423 3.51 -7.29 -20.73
N GLY A 424 3.35 -6.84 -19.48
CA GLY A 424 2.05 -6.44 -18.93
C GLY A 424 1.44 -5.26 -19.67
N ARG A 425 2.24 -4.23 -20.01
CA ARG A 425 1.79 -3.10 -20.85
C ARG A 425 1.41 -3.55 -22.26
N GLU A 426 2.16 -4.48 -22.85
CA GLU A 426 1.84 -5.07 -24.15
C GLU A 426 0.51 -5.86 -24.09
N ALA A 427 0.31 -6.67 -23.05
CA ALA A 427 -0.94 -7.40 -22.82
C ALA A 427 -2.13 -6.46 -22.64
N LEU A 428 -1.96 -5.36 -21.90
CA LEU A 428 -2.99 -4.33 -21.73
C LEU A 428 -3.31 -3.60 -23.03
N SER A 429 -2.29 -3.25 -23.83
CA SER A 429 -2.49 -2.61 -25.14
C SER A 429 -3.34 -3.51 -26.04
N LYS A 430 -3.02 -4.80 -26.09
CA LYS A 430 -3.76 -5.77 -26.89
C LYS A 430 -5.17 -6.02 -26.39
N LEU A 431 -5.37 -6.07 -25.07
CA LEU A 431 -6.70 -6.11 -24.47
C LEU A 431 -7.51 -4.87 -24.86
N THR A 432 -6.91 -3.69 -24.82
CA THR A 432 -7.56 -2.42 -25.17
C THR A 432 -8.00 -2.41 -26.63
N GLU A 433 -7.12 -2.80 -27.56
CA GLU A 433 -7.44 -2.93 -28.99
C GLU A 433 -8.61 -3.90 -29.24
N LEU A 434 -8.60 -5.07 -28.59
CA LEU A 434 -9.68 -6.05 -28.72
C LEU A 434 -11.00 -5.56 -28.13
N MET A 435 -10.95 -4.90 -26.97
CA MET A 435 -12.13 -4.33 -26.33
C MET A 435 -12.73 -3.19 -27.16
N ASP A 436 -11.90 -2.34 -27.76
CA ASP A 436 -12.37 -1.25 -28.62
C ASP A 436 -13.05 -1.80 -29.87
N LYS A 437 -12.44 -2.83 -30.49
CA LYS A 437 -13.07 -3.56 -31.59
C LYS A 437 -14.40 -4.20 -31.18
N TYR A 438 -14.43 -4.87 -30.03
CA TYR A 438 -15.66 -5.50 -29.52
C TYR A 438 -16.77 -4.47 -29.27
N ILE A 439 -16.43 -3.31 -28.73
CA ILE A 439 -17.39 -2.21 -28.48
C ILE A 439 -17.93 -1.67 -29.81
N GLU A 440 -17.08 -1.52 -30.82
CA GLU A 440 -17.49 -1.09 -32.16
C GLU A 440 -18.41 -2.12 -32.83
N ASP A 441 -17.98 -3.39 -32.87
CA ASP A 441 -18.71 -4.47 -33.53
C ASP A 441 -20.07 -4.78 -32.85
N THR A 442 -20.18 -4.53 -31.54
CA THR A 442 -21.42 -4.79 -30.77
C THR A 442 -22.26 -3.55 -30.48
N ALA A 443 -21.92 -2.37 -31.02
CA ALA A 443 -22.56 -1.10 -30.68
C ALA A 443 -24.09 -1.09 -30.90
N GLU A 444 -24.57 -1.78 -31.94
CA GLU A 444 -26.00 -1.86 -32.28
C GLU A 444 -26.75 -2.95 -31.48
N ILE A 445 -26.01 -3.92 -30.93
CA ILE A 445 -26.57 -5.13 -30.28
C ILE A 445 -26.55 -4.98 -28.75
N SER A 446 -25.47 -4.42 -28.21
CA SER A 446 -25.22 -4.33 -26.77
C SER A 446 -25.37 -2.89 -26.29
N LYS A 447 -26.19 -2.71 -25.25
CA LYS A 447 -26.33 -1.43 -24.56
C LYS A 447 -25.50 -1.35 -23.28
N LYS A 448 -24.61 -2.33 -23.08
CA LYS A 448 -23.71 -2.37 -21.91
C LYS A 448 -22.67 -1.26 -22.05
N SER A 449 -22.64 -0.39 -21.04
CA SER A 449 -21.57 0.59 -20.91
C SER A 449 -20.30 -0.08 -20.41
N TRP A 450 -19.24 -0.05 -21.21
CA TRP A 450 -17.90 -0.48 -20.80
C TRP A 450 -17.09 0.65 -20.15
N ASN A 451 -17.76 1.75 -19.80
CA ASN A 451 -17.18 2.89 -19.09
C ASN A 451 -17.31 2.72 -17.58
N PHE A 452 -16.27 2.19 -16.95
CA PHE A 452 -16.18 2.09 -15.49
C PHE A 452 -14.74 2.27 -15.03
N LEU A 453 -14.57 2.81 -13.81
CA LEU A 453 -13.30 3.23 -13.23
C LEU A 453 -12.18 2.18 -13.37
N LYS A 454 -12.49 0.91 -13.13
CA LYS A 454 -11.51 -0.18 -13.16
C LYS A 454 -10.86 -0.36 -14.54
N LYS A 455 -11.61 -0.19 -15.65
CA LYS A 455 -11.05 -0.23 -17.01
C LYS A 455 -10.06 0.92 -17.27
N HIS A 456 -10.27 2.07 -16.64
CA HIS A 456 -9.35 3.21 -16.78
C HIS A 456 -8.10 3.05 -15.91
N LEU A 457 -8.27 2.57 -14.68
CA LEU A 457 -7.15 2.37 -13.75
C LEU A 457 -6.10 1.40 -14.29
N SER A 458 -6.48 0.41 -15.11
CA SER A 458 -5.53 -0.49 -15.74
C SER A 458 -4.51 0.24 -16.63
N ALA A 459 -4.88 1.36 -17.26
CA ALA A 459 -3.97 2.17 -18.09
C ALA A 459 -2.77 2.73 -17.31
N HIS A 460 -2.93 2.94 -16.00
CA HIS A 460 -1.90 3.48 -15.12
C HIS A 460 -1.26 2.43 -14.21
N LEU A 461 -1.80 1.21 -14.22
CA LEU A 461 -1.38 0.11 -13.35
C LEU A 461 0.14 -0.03 -13.28
N PHE A 462 0.79 -0.18 -14.43
CA PHE A 462 2.23 -0.42 -14.47
C PHE A 462 3.07 0.82 -14.16
N ASP A 463 2.55 2.03 -14.43
CA ASP A 463 3.17 3.27 -13.97
C ASP A 463 3.12 3.35 -12.44
N ASP A 464 1.99 2.97 -11.84
CA ASP A 464 1.80 2.92 -10.40
C ASP A 464 2.67 1.85 -9.75
N ILE A 465 2.83 0.67 -10.36
CA ILE A 465 3.77 -0.36 -9.88
C ILE A 465 5.20 0.18 -9.87
N GLU A 466 5.62 0.88 -10.93
CA GLU A 466 6.97 1.47 -11.03
C GLU A 466 7.19 2.59 -10.01
N ALA A 467 6.18 3.42 -9.79
CA ALA A 467 6.26 4.58 -8.92
C ALA A 467 6.07 4.23 -7.44
N LYS A 468 5.14 3.32 -7.11
CA LYS A 468 4.58 3.12 -5.77
C LYS A 468 4.63 1.69 -5.27
N GLY A 469 4.88 0.71 -6.14
CA GLY A 469 5.08 -0.68 -5.77
C GLY A 469 3.88 -1.56 -6.09
N VAL A 470 4.05 -2.86 -5.88
CA VAL A 470 2.98 -3.84 -6.08
C VAL A 470 1.96 -3.69 -4.94
N SER A 471 0.67 -3.70 -5.26
CA SER A 471 -0.38 -3.88 -4.26
C SER A 471 -1.10 -5.20 -4.52
N LYS A 472 -1.17 -6.07 -3.50
CA LYS A 472 -1.88 -7.35 -3.55
C LYS A 472 -3.38 -7.17 -3.82
N LEU A 473 -3.92 -5.98 -3.52
CA LEU A 473 -5.35 -5.68 -3.60
C LEU A 473 -5.87 -5.19 -4.96
N GLN A 474 -5.04 -5.06 -6.01
CA GLN A 474 -5.58 -4.80 -7.35
C GLN A 474 -6.52 -5.90 -7.86
N HIS A 475 -6.45 -7.10 -7.27
CA HIS A 475 -7.22 -8.30 -7.66
C HIS A 475 -8.51 -8.50 -6.85
N GLN A 476 -8.65 -7.94 -5.65
CA GLN A 476 -9.82 -8.19 -4.79
C GLN A 476 -11.01 -7.27 -5.04
N ALA A 477 -10.83 -6.28 -5.91
CA ALA A 477 -11.90 -5.40 -6.35
C ALA A 477 -12.23 -5.64 -7.82
N GLU A 478 -12.21 -6.88 -8.31
CA GLU A 478 -12.74 -7.28 -9.64
C GLU A 478 -14.25 -7.41 -9.63
#